data_AF-A0A7Z9YVH5-F1
#
_entry.id   AF-A0A7Z9YVH5-F1
#
_cell.length_a   1.000
_cell.length_b   1.000
_cell.length_c   1.000
_cell.angle_alpha   90.00
_cell.angle_beta   90.00
_cell.angle_gamma   90.00
#
_symmetry.space_group_name_H-M   'P 1'
#
loop_
_entity.id
_entity.type
_entity.pdbx_description
1 polymer ?
#
loop_
_entity_poly.entity_id
_entity_poly.type
_entity_poly.pdbx_seq_one_letter_code
_entity_poly.pdbx_strand_id
1 'polypeptide(L)'
;MSEEKYIEHESFGMISISRCQNRGTPLFGSSLVQQNLISIKIMRAEDRRDLNQHWYHSKETIVEFDMSPTQFVDAITNMNTPGVPCTLRRVDGKQMEECPYEDVMDTFQSELEEDIQSILGRTQQLMKMVETKLKAPGTISKAVRLELAEHLYHIEQDIRANLPFIYKQFNRQMDKSVSEARGEIEAFFAQTIHALGSKELIRQLDEGELQHPLLGAPDDQD
;
A
#
# COMPACT_ATOMS: atom_id res chain seq x y z
N MET A 1 44.94 -27.68 6.49
CA MET A 1 44.18 -26.90 5.50
C MET A 1 42.75 -27.40 5.57
N SER A 2 41.85 -26.64 6.18
CA SER A 2 40.42 -26.97 6.12
C SER A 2 39.95 -26.72 4.69
N GLU A 3 39.35 -27.73 4.05
CA GLU A 3 38.69 -27.55 2.76
C GLU A 3 37.39 -26.77 2.99
N GLU A 4 37.33 -25.56 2.47
CA GLU A 4 36.08 -24.80 2.43
C GLU A 4 35.08 -25.52 1.53
N LYS A 5 33.90 -25.82 2.07
CA LYS A 5 32.85 -26.51 1.33
C LYS A 5 31.68 -25.56 1.08
N TYR A 6 31.40 -25.31 -0.19
CA TYR A 6 30.21 -24.60 -0.64
C TYR A 6 29.10 -25.61 -0.93
N ILE A 7 27.94 -25.43 -0.30
CA ILE A 7 26.76 -26.25 -0.50
C ILE A 7 25.67 -25.38 -1.12
N GLU A 8 25.28 -25.75 -2.32
CA GLU A 8 24.18 -25.13 -3.06
C GLU A 8 23.01 -26.10 -3.14
N HIS A 9 21.81 -25.60 -2.93
CA HIS A 9 20.59 -26.38 -3.06
C HIS A 9 19.48 -25.49 -3.63
N GLU A 10 18.63 -26.05 -4.50
CA GLU A 10 17.55 -25.31 -5.16
C GLU A 10 16.55 -24.68 -4.19
N SER A 11 16.43 -25.26 -2.98
CA SER A 11 15.55 -24.77 -1.92
C SER A 11 16.18 -23.72 -1.01
N PHE A 12 17.44 -23.33 -1.21
CA PHE A 12 18.11 -22.37 -0.35
C PHE A 12 17.78 -20.94 -0.80
N GLY A 13 17.16 -20.19 0.12
CA GLY A 13 16.79 -18.80 -0.08
C GLY A 13 17.14 -17.94 1.12
N MET A 14 17.28 -16.64 0.88
CA MET A 14 17.50 -15.63 1.90
C MET A 14 16.53 -14.47 1.67
N ILE A 15 15.89 -14.01 2.74
CA ILE A 15 15.03 -12.83 2.73
C ILE A 15 15.78 -11.66 3.38
N SER A 16 15.71 -10.49 2.75
CA SER A 16 16.23 -9.24 3.30
C SER A 16 15.10 -8.21 3.30
N ILE A 17 14.98 -7.48 4.41
CA ILE A 17 13.99 -6.42 4.60
C ILE A 17 14.76 -5.17 4.98
N SER A 18 14.58 -4.09 4.21
CA SER A 18 15.26 -2.82 4.44
C SER A 18 14.30 -1.65 4.35
N ARG A 19 14.48 -0.67 5.22
CA ARG A 19 13.81 0.63 5.09
C ARG A 19 14.56 1.45 4.06
N CYS A 20 13.82 2.00 3.09
CA CYS A 20 14.36 2.80 2.00
C CYS A 20 13.67 4.15 1.97
N GLN A 21 14.43 5.19 1.62
CA GLN A 21 13.91 6.54 1.42
C GLN A 21 13.98 6.88 -0.06
N ASN A 22 12.90 7.43 -0.60
CA ASN A 22 12.83 7.90 -1.97
C ASN A 22 12.24 9.32 -2.03
N ARG A 23 12.36 9.99 -3.19
CA ARG A 23 11.82 11.34 -3.43
C ARG A 23 10.30 11.35 -3.65
N GLY A 24 9.63 10.22 -3.46
CA GLY A 24 8.23 9.99 -3.77
C GLY A 24 8.08 8.91 -4.83
N THR A 25 7.37 7.83 -4.51
CA THR A 25 7.12 6.72 -5.43
C THR A 25 5.67 6.24 -5.28
N PRO A 26 4.90 6.18 -6.37
CA PRO A 26 3.60 5.53 -6.33
C PRO A 26 3.77 4.03 -6.06
N LEU A 27 2.95 3.49 -5.16
CA LEU A 27 2.94 2.07 -4.85
C LEU A 27 1.58 1.47 -5.19
N PHE A 28 1.60 0.24 -5.71
CA PHE A 28 0.40 -0.53 -5.94
C PHE A 28 -0.37 -0.73 -4.63
N GLY A 29 -1.65 -0.35 -4.62
CA GLY A 29 -2.52 -0.48 -3.47
C GLY A 29 -2.34 0.58 -2.38
N SER A 30 -1.53 1.62 -2.61
CA SER A 30 -1.48 2.84 -1.80
C SER A 30 -2.19 3.98 -2.53
N SER A 31 -2.81 4.87 -1.75
CA SER A 31 -3.52 6.05 -2.26
C SER A 31 -2.62 7.30 -2.30
N LEU A 32 -1.38 7.18 -1.82
CA LEU A 32 -0.44 8.30 -1.66
C LEU A 32 0.90 7.96 -2.32
N VAL A 33 1.60 9.01 -2.75
CA VAL A 33 2.99 8.92 -3.19
C VAL A 33 3.88 8.75 -1.95
N GLN A 34 4.57 7.62 -1.84
CA GLN A 34 5.32 7.27 -0.63
C GLN A 34 6.77 7.76 -0.71
N GLN A 35 7.25 8.44 0.34
CA GLN A 35 8.67 8.76 0.48
C GLN A 35 9.44 7.71 1.29
N ASN A 36 8.75 6.99 2.17
CA ASN A 36 9.31 5.95 3.02
C ASN A 36 8.77 4.60 2.60
N LEU A 37 9.67 3.68 2.26
CA LEU A 37 9.35 2.38 1.68
C LEU A 37 9.98 1.27 2.51
N ILE A 38 9.34 0.10 2.53
CA ILE A 38 9.94 -1.16 2.96
C ILE A 38 10.27 -1.96 1.71
N SER A 39 11.55 -2.13 1.42
CA SER A 39 12.02 -2.98 0.33
C SER A 39 12.30 -4.38 0.84
N ILE A 40 11.75 -5.38 0.17
CA ILE A 40 11.91 -6.79 0.48
C ILE A 40 12.55 -7.49 -0.71
N LYS A 41 13.63 -8.22 -0.44
CA LYS A 41 14.38 -9.00 -1.43
C LYS A 41 14.40 -10.46 -1.05
N ILE A 42 14.01 -11.32 -1.97
CA ILE A 42 14.18 -12.77 -1.86
C ILE A 42 15.29 -13.16 -2.83
N MET A 43 16.33 -13.80 -2.30
CA MET A 43 17.55 -14.15 -3.02
C MET A 43 17.80 -15.64 -2.92
N ARG A 44 18.48 -16.23 -3.92
CA ARG A 44 19.08 -17.55 -3.76
C ARG A 44 20.20 -17.47 -2.72
N ALA A 45 20.38 -18.54 -1.95
CA ALA A 45 21.41 -18.62 -0.93
C ALA A 45 22.34 -19.82 -1.13
N GLU A 46 23.55 -19.70 -0.61
CA GLU A 46 24.50 -20.80 -0.46
C GLU A 46 24.93 -20.93 1.00
N ASP A 47 25.23 -22.16 1.42
CA ASP A 47 25.80 -22.46 2.74
C ASP A 47 27.30 -22.71 2.57
N ARG A 48 28.12 -21.81 3.12
CA ARG A 48 29.57 -21.96 3.20
C ARG A 48 29.93 -22.55 4.55
N ARG A 49 30.50 -23.76 4.53
CA ARG A 49 30.94 -24.45 5.73
C ARG A 49 32.46 -24.37 5.85
N ASP A 50 32.93 -23.77 6.94
CA ASP A 50 34.34 -23.74 7.34
C ASP A 50 34.46 -23.85 8.87
N LEU A 51 35.50 -24.53 9.36
CA LEU A 51 35.78 -24.72 10.80
C LEU A 51 34.56 -25.12 11.66
N ASN A 52 33.70 -26.00 11.15
CA ASN A 52 32.43 -26.43 11.76
C ASN A 52 31.36 -25.32 11.96
N GLN A 53 31.54 -24.16 11.33
CA GLN A 53 30.57 -23.08 11.29
C GLN A 53 29.89 -23.01 9.92
N HIS A 54 28.64 -22.57 9.94
CA HIS A 54 27.82 -22.34 8.75
C HIS A 54 27.70 -20.83 8.50
N TRP A 55 28.03 -20.41 7.29
CA TRP A 55 27.92 -19.03 6.83
C TRP A 55 26.99 -18.98 5.64
N TYR A 56 25.83 -18.34 5.82
CA TYR A 56 24.84 -18.20 4.75
C TYR A 56 25.15 -16.96 3.92
N HIS A 57 25.32 -17.13 2.61
CA HIS A 57 25.58 -16.03 1.67
C HIS A 57 24.44 -15.93 0.65
N SER A 58 24.02 -14.70 0.35
CA SER A 58 23.07 -14.44 -0.74
C SER A 58 23.80 -14.33 -2.08
N LYS A 59 23.13 -14.80 -3.14
CA LYS A 59 23.59 -14.68 -4.53
C LYS A 59 22.71 -13.71 -5.31
N GLU A 60 21.91 -14.24 -6.21
CA GLU A 60 21.02 -13.48 -7.09
C GLU A 60 19.67 -13.23 -6.45
N THR A 61 19.09 -12.06 -6.72
CA THR A 61 17.72 -11.74 -6.31
C THR A 61 16.74 -12.39 -7.28
N ILE A 62 15.84 -13.21 -6.72
CA ILE A 62 14.71 -13.81 -7.43
C ILE A 62 13.61 -12.76 -7.56
N VAL A 63 13.24 -12.11 -6.46
CA VAL A 63 12.24 -11.04 -6.47
C VAL A 63 12.61 -9.93 -5.51
N GLU A 64 12.38 -8.69 -5.94
CA GLU A 64 12.48 -7.47 -5.15
C GLU A 64 11.18 -6.69 -5.30
N PHE A 65 10.62 -6.26 -4.18
CA PHE A 65 9.39 -5.48 -4.16
C PHE A 65 9.36 -4.49 -3.01
N ASP A 66 8.63 -3.40 -3.22
CA ASP A 66 8.49 -2.32 -2.26
C ASP A 66 7.04 -2.23 -1.76
N MET A 67 6.89 -1.88 -0.49
CA MET A 67 5.60 -1.70 0.19
C MET A 67 5.64 -0.44 1.05
N SER A 68 4.48 0.16 1.30
CA SER A 68 4.38 1.20 2.34
C SER A 68 4.57 0.57 3.73
N PRO A 69 4.88 1.37 4.76
CA PRO A 69 4.97 0.87 6.14
C PRO A 69 3.66 0.21 6.60
N THR A 70 2.51 0.76 6.22
CA THR A 70 1.19 0.20 6.56
C THR A 70 0.95 -1.14 5.86
N GLN A 71 1.24 -1.23 4.56
CA GLN A 71 1.17 -2.48 3.81
C GLN A 71 2.08 -3.56 4.42
N PHE A 72 3.29 -3.20 4.86
CA PHE A 72 4.18 -4.15 5.52
C PHE A 72 3.62 -4.66 6.85
N VAL A 73 3.04 -3.78 7.67
CA VAL A 73 2.37 -4.18 8.93
C VAL A 73 1.19 -5.10 8.62
N ASP A 74 0.35 -4.76 7.65
CA ASP A 74 -0.79 -5.58 7.24
C ASP A 74 -0.32 -6.96 6.75
N ALA A 75 0.78 -7.03 5.99
CA ALA A 75 1.31 -8.29 5.48
C ALA A 75 1.75 -9.25 6.59
N ILE A 76 2.28 -8.72 7.69
CA ILE A 76 2.73 -9.53 8.84
C ILE A 76 1.55 -9.88 9.77
N THR A 77 0.61 -8.96 9.95
CA THR A 77 -0.45 -9.08 10.96
C THR A 77 -1.72 -9.75 10.42
N ASN A 78 -1.99 -9.66 9.12
CA ASN A 78 -3.22 -10.15 8.50
C ASN A 78 -3.02 -11.47 7.74
N MET A 79 -2.77 -12.53 8.51
CA MET A 79 -2.53 -13.88 7.99
C MET A 79 -3.81 -14.56 7.46
N ASN A 80 -3.66 -15.53 6.56
CA ASN A 80 -4.75 -16.31 5.92
C ASN A 80 -5.68 -15.48 5.02
N THR A 81 -5.16 -14.41 4.42
CA THR A 81 -5.84 -13.61 3.41
C THR A 81 -5.27 -13.90 2.01
N PRO A 82 -5.95 -13.47 0.92
CA PRO A 82 -5.40 -13.58 -0.43
C PRO A 82 -4.06 -12.85 -0.66
N GLY A 83 -3.63 -12.01 0.29
CA GLY A 83 -2.37 -11.28 0.27
C GLY A 83 -2.56 -9.78 0.45
N VAL A 84 -1.45 -9.08 0.65
CA VAL A 84 -1.38 -7.62 0.69
C VAL A 84 -0.71 -7.11 -0.59
N PRO A 85 -1.25 -6.08 -1.26
CA PRO A 85 -0.65 -5.54 -2.48
C PRO A 85 0.78 -5.04 -2.21
N CYS A 86 1.67 -5.31 -3.17
CA CYS A 86 3.05 -4.85 -3.15
C CYS A 86 3.49 -4.41 -4.56
N THR A 87 4.52 -3.57 -4.64
CA THR A 87 5.02 -3.02 -5.91
C THR A 87 6.27 -3.77 -6.33
N LEU A 88 6.16 -4.62 -7.36
CA LEU A 88 7.30 -5.37 -7.87
C LEU A 88 8.33 -4.42 -8.49
N ARG A 89 9.59 -4.55 -8.08
CA ARG A 89 10.72 -3.78 -8.62
C ARG A 89 11.57 -4.64 -9.55
N ARG A 90 11.86 -5.87 -9.15
CA ARG A 90 12.68 -6.80 -9.94
C ARG A 90 12.14 -8.22 -9.83
N VAL A 91 12.07 -8.93 -10.95
CA VAL A 91 11.70 -10.36 -11.00
C VAL A 91 12.69 -11.07 -11.91
N ASP A 92 13.34 -12.11 -11.42
CA ASP A 92 14.33 -12.93 -12.13
C ASP A 92 15.38 -12.07 -12.87
N GLY A 93 15.91 -11.06 -12.17
CA GLY A 93 16.90 -10.13 -12.71
C GLY A 93 16.35 -9.02 -13.61
N LYS A 94 15.09 -9.08 -14.04
CA LYS A 94 14.44 -8.06 -14.88
C LYS A 94 13.82 -6.94 -14.04
N GLN A 95 14.17 -5.70 -14.35
CA GLN A 95 13.53 -4.51 -13.77
C GLN A 95 12.10 -4.35 -14.29
N MET A 96 11.15 -4.08 -13.40
CA MET A 96 9.76 -3.81 -13.73
C MET A 96 9.54 -2.33 -14.05
N GLU A 97 8.51 -2.06 -14.85
CA GLU A 97 8.05 -0.69 -15.13
C GLU A 97 7.59 0.01 -13.84
N GLU A 98 7.68 1.34 -13.83
CA GLU A 98 7.21 2.12 -12.70
C GLU A 98 5.70 2.00 -12.56
N CYS A 99 5.23 1.86 -11.31
CA CYS A 99 3.81 1.85 -11.03
C CYS A 99 3.19 3.18 -11.48
N PRO A 100 2.09 3.17 -12.25
CA PRO A 100 1.39 4.40 -12.56
C PRO A 100 0.87 5.02 -11.25
N TYR A 101 0.92 6.34 -11.17
CA TYR A 101 0.23 7.07 -10.10
C TYR A 101 -1.20 7.33 -10.54
N GLU A 102 -2.14 6.84 -9.73
CA GLU A 102 -3.55 7.17 -9.84
C GLU A 102 -3.96 7.88 -8.55
N ASP A 103 -4.57 9.06 -8.70
CA ASP A 103 -5.21 9.70 -7.56
C ASP A 103 -6.51 8.93 -7.26
N VAL A 104 -6.42 8.05 -6.26
CA VAL A 104 -7.53 7.19 -5.85
C VAL A 104 -8.73 8.02 -5.37
N MET A 105 -8.49 9.22 -4.82
CA MET A 105 -9.58 10.10 -4.40
C MET A 105 -10.29 10.72 -5.60
N ASP A 106 -9.53 11.18 -6.59
CA ASP A 106 -10.07 11.76 -7.83
C ASP A 106 -10.84 10.69 -8.65
N THR A 107 -10.29 9.47 -8.70
CA THR A 107 -10.93 8.32 -9.35
C THR A 107 -12.25 7.97 -8.65
N PHE A 108 -12.24 7.88 -7.32
CA PHE A 108 -13.46 7.63 -6.54
C PHE A 108 -14.51 8.74 -6.72
N GLN A 109 -14.09 10.01 -6.76
CA GLN A 109 -15.00 11.13 -7.03
C GLN A 109 -15.61 11.03 -8.42
N SER A 110 -14.82 10.68 -9.43
CA SER A 110 -15.29 10.49 -10.80
C SER A 110 -16.30 9.35 -10.89
N GLU A 111 -16.02 8.20 -10.29
CA GLU A 111 -16.95 7.05 -10.22
C GLU A 111 -18.26 7.43 -9.50
N LEU A 112 -18.16 8.18 -8.39
CA LEU A 112 -19.32 8.68 -7.66
C LEU A 112 -20.16 9.66 -8.50
N GLU A 113 -19.52 10.56 -9.24
CA GLU A 113 -20.22 11.48 -10.15
C GLU A 113 -20.95 10.70 -11.24
N GLU A 114 -20.34 9.68 -11.83
CA GLU A 114 -20.99 8.82 -12.84
C GLU A 114 -22.23 8.12 -12.28
N ASP A 115 -22.15 7.55 -11.08
CA ASP A 115 -23.27 6.92 -10.40
C ASP A 115 -24.43 7.91 -10.14
N ILE A 116 -24.10 9.12 -9.68
CA ILE A 116 -25.10 10.19 -9.46
C ILE A 116 -25.71 10.63 -10.78
N GLN A 117 -24.92 10.82 -11.84
CA GLN A 117 -25.42 11.22 -13.16
C GLN A 117 -26.36 10.16 -13.75
N SER A 118 -26.08 8.88 -13.54
CA SER A 118 -26.98 7.78 -13.94
C SER A 118 -28.34 7.88 -13.25
N ILE A 119 -28.36 8.12 -11.93
CA ILE A 119 -29.60 8.30 -11.15
C ILE A 119 -30.36 9.55 -11.60
N LEU A 120 -29.66 10.67 -11.81
CA LEU A 120 -30.26 11.91 -12.30
C LEU A 120 -30.84 11.74 -13.70
N GLY A 121 -30.16 11.03 -14.60
CA GLY A 121 -30.65 10.72 -15.94
C GLY A 121 -31.96 9.93 -15.91
N ARG A 122 -32.04 8.89 -15.07
CA ARG A 122 -33.27 8.09 -14.88
C ARG A 122 -34.40 8.93 -14.28
N THR A 123 -34.08 9.80 -13.32
CA THR A 123 -35.03 10.75 -12.71
C THR A 123 -35.57 11.75 -13.74
N GLN A 124 -34.71 12.30 -14.60
CA GLN A 124 -35.12 13.22 -15.67
C GLN A 124 -35.99 12.54 -16.73
N GLN A 125 -35.67 11.30 -17.09
CA GLN A 125 -36.52 10.51 -17.99
C GLN A 125 -37.91 10.29 -17.40
N LEU A 126 -37.98 9.92 -16.11
CA LEU A 126 -39.24 9.78 -15.41
C LEU A 126 -40.02 11.11 -15.41
N MET A 127 -39.39 12.22 -15.06
CA MET A 127 -40.01 13.55 -15.08
C MET A 127 -40.57 13.92 -16.45
N LYS A 128 -39.85 13.65 -17.54
CA LYS A 128 -40.34 13.83 -18.92
C LYS A 128 -41.57 12.97 -19.23
N MET A 129 -41.57 11.70 -18.78
CA MET A 129 -42.74 10.83 -18.91
C MET A 129 -43.95 11.38 -18.15
N VAL A 130 -43.74 11.85 -16.91
CA VAL A 130 -44.78 12.48 -16.08
C VAL A 130 -45.38 13.70 -16.80
N GLU A 131 -44.54 14.63 -17.24
CA GLU A 131 -44.98 15.84 -17.94
C GLU A 131 -45.78 15.53 -19.22
N THR A 132 -45.31 14.57 -20.01
CA THR A 132 -45.96 14.18 -21.27
C THR A 132 -47.35 13.59 -21.00
N LYS A 133 -47.47 12.74 -19.98
CA LYS A 133 -48.75 12.11 -19.61
C LYS A 133 -49.71 13.10 -18.94
N LEU A 134 -49.22 14.13 -18.25
CA LEU A 134 -50.04 15.19 -17.66
C LEU A 134 -50.57 16.20 -18.69
N LYS A 135 -49.81 16.47 -19.76
CA LYS A 135 -50.20 17.39 -20.84
C LYS A 135 -51.17 16.76 -21.87
N ALA A 136 -51.34 15.43 -21.84
CA ALA A 136 -52.26 14.74 -22.74
C ALA A 136 -53.73 15.03 -22.38
N PRO A 137 -54.60 15.34 -23.36
CA PRO A 137 -56.02 15.59 -23.09
C PRO A 137 -56.73 14.30 -22.63
N GLY A 138 -57.34 14.34 -21.44
CA GLY A 138 -58.10 13.22 -20.85
C GLY A 138 -57.73 12.93 -19.40
N THR A 139 -58.46 12.01 -18.76
CA THR A 139 -58.15 11.57 -17.38
C THR A 139 -56.99 10.56 -17.40
N ILE A 140 -55.98 10.76 -16.53
CA ILE A 140 -54.86 9.81 -16.38
C ILE A 140 -55.41 8.42 -16.02
N SER A 141 -55.12 7.42 -16.85
CA SER A 141 -55.58 6.04 -16.66
C SER A 141 -54.91 5.38 -15.45
N LYS A 142 -55.56 4.36 -14.89
CA LYS A 142 -55.04 3.57 -13.76
C LYS A 142 -53.68 2.92 -14.09
N ALA A 143 -53.50 2.46 -15.33
CA ALA A 143 -52.25 1.84 -15.78
C ALA A 143 -51.07 2.83 -15.73
N VAL A 144 -51.28 4.07 -16.19
CA VAL A 144 -50.24 5.12 -16.17
C VAL A 144 -49.86 5.51 -14.73
N ARG A 145 -50.83 5.54 -13.80
CA ARG A 145 -50.56 5.82 -12.39
C ARG A 145 -49.73 4.72 -11.73
N LEU A 146 -49.99 3.45 -12.09
CA LEU A 146 -49.24 2.31 -11.57
C LEU A 146 -47.80 2.33 -12.08
N GLU A 147 -47.62 2.56 -13.37
CA GLU A 147 -46.31 2.67 -14.02
C GLU A 147 -45.45 3.81 -13.43
N LEU A 148 -46.05 4.98 -13.17
CA LEU A 148 -45.35 6.08 -12.48
C LEU A 148 -44.93 5.72 -11.05
N ALA A 149 -45.81 5.06 -10.30
CA ALA A 149 -45.54 4.65 -8.93
C ALA A 149 -44.41 3.61 -8.87
N GLU A 150 -44.37 2.67 -9.81
CA GLU A 150 -43.28 1.69 -9.93
C GLU A 150 -41.94 2.38 -10.24
N HIS A 151 -41.90 3.32 -11.19
CA HIS A 151 -40.66 4.04 -11.50
C HIS A 151 -40.18 4.91 -10.32
N LEU A 152 -41.07 5.60 -9.60
CA LEU A 152 -40.73 6.35 -8.39
C LEU A 152 -40.19 5.42 -7.29
N TYR A 153 -40.82 4.26 -7.11
CA TYR A 153 -40.39 3.24 -6.15
C TYR A 153 -38.99 2.72 -6.48
N HIS A 154 -38.70 2.45 -7.77
CA HIS A 154 -37.37 2.00 -8.19
C HIS A 154 -36.29 3.08 -7.97
N ILE A 155 -36.58 4.35 -8.24
CA ILE A 155 -35.62 5.44 -7.96
C ILE A 155 -35.40 5.60 -6.44
N GLU A 156 -36.46 5.56 -5.63
CA GLU A 156 -36.36 5.61 -4.17
C GLU A 156 -35.51 4.45 -3.65
N GLN A 157 -35.72 3.25 -4.18
CA GLN A 157 -35.00 2.05 -3.80
C GLN A 157 -33.52 2.11 -4.21
N ASP A 158 -33.21 2.56 -5.43
CA ASP A 158 -31.84 2.74 -5.92
C ASP A 158 -31.10 3.75 -5.03
N ILE A 159 -31.72 4.89 -4.69
CA ILE A 159 -31.13 5.89 -3.79
C ILE A 159 -30.94 5.31 -2.37
N ARG A 160 -31.96 4.63 -1.81
CA ARG A 160 -31.90 4.07 -0.46
C ARG A 160 -30.86 2.97 -0.33
N ALA A 161 -30.67 2.15 -1.37
CA ALA A 161 -29.71 1.06 -1.35
C ALA A 161 -28.28 1.53 -1.63
N ASN A 162 -28.10 2.44 -2.62
CA ASN A 162 -26.78 2.83 -3.08
C ASN A 162 -26.13 3.90 -2.19
N LEU A 163 -26.90 4.89 -1.71
CA LEU A 163 -26.32 6.01 -0.97
C LEU A 163 -25.62 5.60 0.34
N PRO A 164 -26.16 4.68 1.18
CA PRO A 164 -25.44 4.20 2.35
C PRO A 164 -24.19 3.39 1.99
N PHE A 165 -24.24 2.63 0.90
CA PHE A 165 -23.10 1.85 0.41
C PHE A 165 -21.97 2.79 -0.05
N ILE A 166 -22.29 3.76 -0.89
CA ILE A 166 -21.38 4.80 -1.38
C ILE A 166 -20.74 5.55 -0.20
N TYR A 167 -21.54 6.00 0.76
CA TYR A 167 -21.05 6.69 1.95
C TYR A 167 -20.07 5.82 2.76
N LYS A 168 -20.37 4.52 2.89
CA LYS A 168 -19.49 3.56 3.58
C LYS A 168 -18.18 3.33 2.83
N GLN A 169 -18.20 3.27 1.50
CA GLN A 169 -16.98 3.14 0.70
C GLN A 169 -16.13 4.41 0.77
N PHE A 170 -16.75 5.58 0.67
CA PHE A 170 -16.06 6.86 0.83
C PHE A 170 -15.34 6.96 2.19
N ASN A 171 -16.04 6.68 3.29
CA ASN A 171 -15.43 6.70 4.62
C ASN A 171 -14.28 5.68 4.74
N ARG A 172 -14.44 4.48 4.18
CA ARG A 172 -13.39 3.46 4.18
C ARG A 172 -12.15 3.93 3.43
N GLN A 173 -12.34 4.54 2.26
CA GLN A 173 -11.25 5.07 1.45
C GLN A 173 -10.54 6.23 2.18
N MET A 174 -11.31 7.12 2.81
CA MET A 174 -10.77 8.19 3.66
C MET A 174 -9.98 7.66 4.85
N ASP A 175 -10.53 6.70 5.60
CA ASP A 175 -9.87 6.09 6.75
C ASP A 175 -8.54 5.42 6.34
N LYS A 176 -8.54 4.74 5.19
CA LYS A 176 -7.33 4.14 4.61
C LYS A 176 -6.28 5.20 4.29
N SER A 177 -6.64 6.26 3.58
CA SER A 177 -5.72 7.36 3.26
C SER A 177 -5.16 8.04 4.52
N VAL A 178 -5.99 8.25 5.55
CA VAL A 178 -5.54 8.81 6.85
C VAL A 178 -4.55 7.86 7.53
N SER A 179 -4.83 6.56 7.51
CA SER A 179 -3.93 5.57 8.10
C SER A 179 -2.60 5.50 7.36
N GLU A 180 -2.61 5.54 6.03
CA GLU A 180 -1.40 5.60 5.21
C GLU A 180 -0.57 6.85 5.53
N ALA A 181 -1.21 8.02 5.60
CA ALA A 181 -0.54 9.28 5.95
C ALA A 181 0.10 9.25 7.35
N ARG A 182 -0.61 8.68 8.35
CA ARG A 182 -0.05 8.50 9.70
C ARG A 182 1.16 7.58 9.69
N GLY A 183 1.07 6.46 8.97
CA GLY A 183 2.18 5.52 8.82
C GLY A 183 3.41 6.16 8.16
N GLU A 184 3.20 7.04 7.18
CA GLU A 184 4.29 7.81 6.56
C GLU A 184 4.93 8.80 7.53
N ILE A 185 4.14 9.52 8.33
CA ILE A 185 4.63 10.44 9.37
C ILE A 185 5.45 9.67 10.42
N GLU A 186 4.95 8.54 10.91
CA GLU A 186 5.66 7.70 11.88
C GLU A 186 6.98 7.17 11.30
N ALA A 187 6.96 6.71 10.04
CA ALA A 187 8.17 6.27 9.35
C ALA A 187 9.19 7.41 9.20
N PHE A 188 8.73 8.62 8.88
CA PHE A 188 9.57 9.81 8.81
C PHE A 188 10.20 10.15 10.17
N PHE A 189 9.42 10.10 11.26
CA PHE A 189 9.95 10.35 12.61
C PHE A 189 10.97 9.29 13.03
N ALA A 190 10.66 8.00 12.83
CA ALA A 190 11.58 6.91 13.16
C ALA A 190 12.93 7.07 12.40
N GLN A 191 12.86 7.44 11.12
CA GLN A 191 14.05 7.69 10.31
C GLN A 191 14.83 8.92 10.79
N THR A 192 14.13 10.01 11.13
CA THR A 192 14.76 11.23 11.64
C THR A 192 15.48 10.98 12.96
N ILE A 193 14.85 10.26 13.89
CA ILE A 193 15.45 9.85 15.17
C ILE A 193 16.68 8.98 14.91
N HIS A 194 16.60 8.00 14.02
CA HIS A 194 17.74 7.15 13.68
C HIS A 194 18.90 7.96 13.09
N ALA A 195 18.61 8.90 12.19
CA ALA A 195 19.62 9.75 11.56
C ALA A 195 20.30 10.70 12.56
N LEU A 196 19.52 11.36 13.42
CA LEU A 196 20.03 12.26 14.46
C LEU A 196 20.81 11.49 15.53
N GLY A 197 20.28 10.35 15.99
CA GLY A 197 20.95 9.48 16.94
C GLY A 197 22.27 8.95 16.40
N SER A 198 22.31 8.51 15.13
CA SER A 198 23.55 8.06 14.50
C SER A 198 24.61 9.17 14.42
N LYS A 199 24.19 10.40 14.08
CA LYS A 199 25.09 11.57 14.07
C LYS A 199 25.63 11.91 15.46
N GLU A 200 24.77 11.85 16.46
CA GLU A 200 25.15 12.12 17.85
C GLU A 200 26.10 11.05 18.40
N LEU A 201 25.88 9.77 18.07
CA LEU A 201 26.80 8.68 18.42
C LEU A 201 28.17 8.89 17.77
N ILE A 202 28.22 9.28 16.49
CA ILE A 202 29.47 9.60 15.79
C ILE A 202 30.16 10.80 16.48
N ARG A 203 29.41 11.86 16.81
CA ARG A 203 29.95 13.03 17.51
C ARG A 203 30.58 12.64 18.86
N GLN A 204 29.88 11.84 19.65
CA GLN A 204 30.37 11.36 20.95
C GLN A 204 31.56 10.38 20.82
N LEU A 205 31.64 9.59 19.74
CA LEU A 205 32.81 8.78 19.41
C LEU A 205 34.02 9.66 19.04
N ASP A 206 33.82 10.68 18.21
CA ASP A 206 34.86 11.63 17.80
C ASP A 206 35.37 12.48 18.98
N GLU A 207 34.47 12.81 19.92
CA GLU A 207 34.80 13.56 21.15
C GLU A 207 35.34 12.66 22.27
N GLY A 208 35.40 11.35 22.08
CA GLY A 208 35.92 10.37 23.04
C GLY A 208 35.01 10.12 24.26
N GLU A 209 33.76 10.60 24.23
CA GLU A 209 32.76 10.43 25.28
C GLU A 209 32.10 9.03 25.26
N LEU A 210 32.18 8.33 24.12
CA LEU A 210 31.74 6.94 23.96
C LEU A 210 32.94 6.00 23.77
N GLN A 211 33.18 5.11 24.73
CA GLN A 211 34.16 4.03 24.59
C GLN A 211 33.58 2.87 23.77
N HIS A 212 34.23 2.54 22.65
CA HIS A 212 33.90 1.38 21.84
C HIS A 212 34.31 0.08 22.60
N PRO A 213 33.41 -0.91 22.80
CA PRO A 213 33.67 -2.09 23.63
C PRO A 213 34.80 -3.02 23.13
N LEU A 214 35.33 -2.79 21.93
CA LEU A 214 36.50 -3.51 21.38
C LEU A 214 37.77 -2.65 21.22
N LEU A 215 37.71 -1.36 21.52
CA LEU A 215 38.92 -0.55 21.68
C LEU A 215 39.22 -0.55 23.18
N GLY A 216 40.01 -1.55 23.60
CA GLY A 216 40.50 -1.65 24.97
C GLY A 216 41.15 -0.34 25.40
N ALA A 217 41.06 -0.05 26.70
CA ALA A 217 41.74 1.08 27.33
C ALA A 217 43.20 1.17 26.83
N PRO A 218 43.75 2.37 26.64
CA PRO A 218 45.16 2.51 26.32
C PRO A 218 45.97 1.72 27.35
N ASP A 219 46.79 0.79 26.88
CA ASP A 219 47.69 0.03 27.73
C ASP A 219 48.47 1.02 28.59
N ASP A 220 48.23 0.99 29.90
CA ASP A 220 49.10 1.60 30.90
C ASP A 220 50.45 0.87 30.77
N GLN A 221 51.37 1.46 30.01
CA GLN A 221 52.79 1.10 30.04
C GLN A 221 53.50 2.07 30.98
N ASP A 222 54.15 1.47 31.97
CA ASP A 222 55.01 2.05 33.02
C ASP A 222 56.00 3.12 32.55
#